data_AF-A0A520I782-F1
#
_entry.id   AF-A0A520I782-F1
#
_cell.length_a   1.000
_cell.length_b   1.000
_cell.length_c   1.000
_cell.angle_alpha   90.00
_cell.angle_beta   90.00
_cell.angle_gamma   90.00
#
_symmetry.space_group_name_H-M   'P 1'
#
loop_
_entity.id
_entity.type
_entity.pdbx_description
1 polymer ?
#
loop_
_entity_poly.entity_id
_entity_poly.type
_entity_poly.pdbx_seq_one_letter_code
_entity_poly.pdbx_strand_id
1 'polypeptide(L)' 'MQIRAMWAAITLLVINLVGLGLGPTLVGWLSDLLKPGFGEDSLRYALVIIVLMTPWALFHYWRAGVLLKRAEDAAVR' A
#
# COMPACT_ATOMS: atom_id res chain seq x y z
N MET A 1 24.50 -5.79 -11.52
CA MET A 1 23.80 -6.39 -10.35
C MET A 1 23.58 -5.41 -9.21
N GLN A 2 24.59 -4.61 -8.83
CA GLN A 2 24.54 -3.64 -7.72
C GLN A 2 23.29 -2.73 -7.71
N ILE A 3 22.95 -2.10 -8.84
CA ILE A 3 21.80 -1.17 -8.92
C ILE A 3 20.47 -1.87 -8.62
N ARG A 4 20.24 -3.10 -9.12
CA ARG A 4 19.00 -3.86 -8.83
C ARG A 4 18.89 -4.26 -7.36
N ALA A 5 20.00 -4.67 -6.74
CA ALA A 5 20.03 -5.02 -5.33
C ALA A 5 19.71 -3.81 -4.44
N MET A 6 20.24 -2.63 -4.80
CA MET A 6 19.93 -1.38 -4.10
C MET A 6 18.46 -0.98 -4.25
N TRP A 7 17.88 -1.07 -5.46
CA TRP A 7 16.46 -0.84 -5.65
C TRP A 7 15.57 -1.79 -4.84
N ALA A 8 15.92 -3.08 -4.80
CA ALA A 8 15.21 -4.05 -3.98
C ALA A 8 15.31 -3.73 -2.48
N ALA A 9 16.50 -3.35 -1.99
CA ALA A 9 16.71 -2.96 -0.59
C ALA A 9 15.91 -1.72 -0.20
N ILE A 10 15.90 -0.67 -1.03
CA ILE A 10 15.10 0.54 -0.80
C ILE A 10 13.61 0.20 -0.80
N THR A 11 13.16 -0.61 -1.76
CA THR A 11 11.75 -1.04 -1.84
C THR A 11 11.34 -1.80 -0.60
N LEU A 12 12.16 -2.76 -0.16
CA LEU A 12 11.91 -3.52 1.07
C LEU A 12 11.92 -2.61 2.30
N LEU A 13 12.85 -1.67 2.40
CA LEU A 13 12.90 -0.71 3.51
C LEU A 13 11.61 0.11 3.57
N VAL A 14 11.17 0.67 2.44
CA VAL A 14 9.94 1.47 2.37
C VAL A 14 8.71 0.63 2.73
N ILE A 15 8.59 -0.58 2.18
CA ILE A 15 7.48 -1.48 2.49
C ILE A 15 7.45 -1.82 3.99
N ASN A 16 8.61 -2.13 4.58
CA ASN A 16 8.68 -2.48 6.00
C ASN A 16 8.41 -1.28 6.91
N LEU A 17 8.96 -0.10 6.61
CA LEU A 17 8.70 1.11 7.40
C LEU A 17 7.23 1.56 7.33
N VAL A 18 6.65 1.57 6.14
CA VAL A 18 5.24 1.96 5.95
C VAL A 18 4.32 0.87 6.52
N GLY A 19 4.59 -0.40 6.23
CA GLY A 19 3.76 -1.52 6.65
C GLY A 19 3.76 -1.73 8.16
N LEU A 20 4.93 -1.73 8.80
CA LEU A 20 5.04 -1.95 10.25
C LEU A 20 4.85 -0.67 11.07
N GLY A 21 5.21 0.50 10.53
CA GLY A 21 5.08 1.77 11.23
C GLY A 21 3.74 2.44 10.99
N LEU A 22 3.46 2.82 9.74
CA LEU A 22 2.26 3.60 9.42
C LEU A 22 0.97 2.76 9.48
N GLY A 23 1.04 1.47 9.13
CA GLY A 23 -0.13 0.57 9.14
C GLY A 23 -0.85 0.53 10.49
N PRO A 24 -0.21 0.05 11.57
CA PRO A 24 -0.84 -0.03 12.89
C PRO A 24 -1.22 1.34 13.46
N THR A 25 -0.39 2.37 13.21
CA THR A 25 -0.64 3.73 13.69
C THR A 25 -1.91 4.32 13.06
N LEU A 26 -2.09 4.16 11.74
CA LEU A 26 -3.29 4.61 11.04
C LEU A 26 -4.52 3.82 11.47
N VAL A 27 -4.42 2.49 11.63
CA VAL A 27 -5.53 1.66 12.12
C VAL A 27 -5.93 2.08 13.53
N GLY A 28 -4.98 2.30 14.43
CA GLY A 28 -5.23 2.74 15.81
C GLY A 28 -5.91 4.10 15.85
N TRP A 29 -5.35 5.08 15.13
CA TRP A 29 -5.94 6.43 15.05
C TRP A 29 -7.37 6.41 14.50
N LEU A 30 -7.61 5.63 13.44
CA LEU A 30 -8.94 5.49 12.85
C LEU A 30 -9.91 4.78 13.79
N SER A 31 -9.45 3.76 14.51
CA SER A 31 -10.22 3.05 15.53
C SER A 31 -10.63 3.98 16.67
N ASP A 32 -9.72 4.84 17.14
CA ASP A 32 -10.02 5.82 18.19
C ASP A 32 -11.02 6.88 17.72
N LEU A 33 -10.93 7.31 16.45
CA LEU A 33 -11.90 8.24 15.85
C LEU A 33 -13.30 7.64 15.72
N LEU A 34 -13.40 6.33 15.44
CA LEU A 34 -14.66 5.60 15.28
C LEU A 34 -15.25 5.13 16.62
N LYS A 35 -14.45 5.09 17.69
CA LYS A 35 -14.84 4.62 19.03
C LYS A 35 -16.08 5.30 19.61
N PRO A 36 -16.28 6.63 19.48
CA PRO A 36 -17.48 7.30 20.02
C PRO A 36 -18.80 6.85 19.38
N GLY A 37 -18.77 6.42 18.11
CA GLY A 37 -19.97 6.00 17.37
C GLY A 37 -20.18 4.49 17.33
N PHE A 38 -19.09 3.71 17.31
CA PHE A 38 -19.14 2.25 17.06
C PHE A 38 -18.68 1.39 18.24
N GLY A 39 -18.24 1.99 19.35
CA GLY A 39 -17.90 1.26 20.58
C GLY A 39 -16.85 0.16 20.34
N GLU A 40 -17.18 -1.08 20.66
CA GLU A 40 -16.29 -2.25 20.49
C GLU A 40 -16.05 -2.64 19.02
N ASP A 41 -16.95 -2.26 18.10
CA ASP A 41 -16.81 -2.58 16.67
C ASP A 41 -15.90 -1.57 15.93
N SER A 42 -15.44 -0.51 16.58
CA SER A 42 -14.64 0.54 15.93
C SER A 42 -13.36 0.02 15.27
N LEU A 43 -12.67 -0.93 15.90
CA LEU A 43 -11.48 -1.57 15.34
C LEU A 43 -11.80 -2.37 14.07
N ARG A 44 -12.95 -3.06 14.06
CA ARG A 44 -13.40 -3.83 12.89
C ARG A 44 -13.66 -2.88 11.71
N TYR A 45 -14.37 -1.79 11.95
CA TYR A 45 -14.61 -0.78 10.91
C TYR A 45 -13.31 -0.11 10.44
N ALA A 46 -12.37 0.17 11.34
CA ALA A 46 -11.07 0.71 10.96
C ALA A 46 -10.31 -0.24 10.02
N LEU A 47 -10.28 -1.54 10.32
CA LEU A 47 -9.66 -2.55 9.45
C LEU A 47 -10.36 -2.65 8.08
N VAL A 48 -11.69 -2.61 8.05
CA VAL A 48 -12.45 -2.62 6.78
C VAL A 48 -12.10 -1.41 5.91
N ILE A 49 -12.03 -0.22 6.50
CA ILE A 49 -11.68 1.02 5.77
C ILE A 49 -10.27 0.93 5.20
N ILE A 50 -9.30 0.39 5.96
CA ILE A 50 -7.93 0.21 5.47
C ILE A 50 -7.89 -0.80 4.32
N VAL A 51 -8.63 -1.91 4.41
CA VAL A 51 -8.70 -2.92 3.34
C VAL A 51 -9.33 -2.34 2.06
N LEU A 52 -10.28 -1.40 2.18
CA LEU A 52 -10.87 -0.71 1.02
C LEU A 52 -9.85 0.13 0.22
N MET A 53 -8.64 0.37 0.75
CA MET A 53 -7.54 0.98 -0.02
C MET A 53 -6.78 -0.03 -0.89
N THR A 54 -7.00 -1.34 -0.70
CA THR A 54 -6.32 -2.39 -1.49
C THR A 54 -6.67 -2.37 -2.99
N PRO A 55 -7.94 -2.17 -3.39
CA PRO A 55 -8.29 -1.98 -4.81
C PRO A 55 -7.55 -0.80 -5.46
N TRP A 56 -7.29 0.28 -4.71
CA TRP A 56 -6.50 1.41 -5.20
C TRP A 56 -5.05 0.99 -5.51
N ALA A 57 -4.42 0.23 -4.62
CA ALA A 57 -3.09 -0.34 -4.88
C ALA A 57 -3.12 -1.29 -6.09
N LEU A 58 -4.13 -2.15 -6.21
CA LEU A 58 -4.30 -3.05 -7.34
C LEU A 58 -4.38 -2.29 -8.68
N PHE A 59 -5.13 -1.19 -8.71
CA PHE A 59 -5.22 -0.33 -9.89
C PHE A 59 -3.86 0.27 -10.28
N HIS A 60 -3.09 0.74 -9.31
CA HIS A 60 -1.74 1.27 -9.56
C HIS A 60 -0.79 0.21 -10.10
N TYR A 61 -0.79 -0.99 -9.51
CA TYR A 61 0.01 -2.12 -9.99
C TYR A 61 -0.37 -2.51 -11.42
N TRP A 62 -1.66 -2.57 -11.73
CA TRP A 62 -2.14 -2.85 -13.07
C TRP A 62 -1.70 -1.77 -14.07
N ARG A 63 -1.89 -0.49 -13.74
CA ARG A 63 -1.45 0.62 -14.59
C ARG A 63 0.07 0.61 -14.83
N ALA A 64 0.86 0.32 -13.80
CA ALA A 64 2.31 0.21 -13.92
C ALA A 64 2.69 -0.91 -14.90
N GLY A 65 2.04 -2.07 -14.82
CA GLY A 65 2.24 -3.17 -15.76
C GLY A 65 1.90 -2.77 -17.21
N VAL A 66 0.79 -2.06 -17.42
CA VAL A 66 0.41 -1.56 -18.75
C VAL A 66 1.42 -0.55 -19.30
N LEU A 67 1.93 0.35 -18.45
CA LEU A 67 2.94 1.35 -18.83
C LEU A 67 4.28 0.71 -19.19
N LEU A 68 4.73 -0.27 -18.39
CA LEU A 68 5.97 -1.01 -18.66
C LEU A 68 5.89 -1.75 -19.99
N LYS A 69 4.78 -2.46 -20.25
CA LYS A 69 4.57 -3.15 -21.53
C LYS A 69 4.61 -2.19 -22.72
N ARG A 70 3.97 -1.02 -22.61
CA ARG A 70 3.99 0.01 -23.66
C ARG A 70 5.40 0.57 -23.90
N ALA A 71 6.19 0.74 -22.84
CA ALA A 71 7.56 1.21 -22.95
C ALA A 71 8.47 0.18 -23.64
N GLU A 72 8.26 -1.11 -23.36
CA GLU A 72 8.95 -2.22 -24.03
C GLU A 72 8.58 -2.28 -25.52
N ASP A 73 7.29 -2.23 -25.86
CA ASP A 73 6.82 -2.23 -27.26
C ASP A 73 7.37 -1.04 -28.07
N ALA A 74 7.58 0.12 -27.43
CA ALA A 74 8.13 1.31 -28.07
C ALA A 74 9.66 1.25 -28.25
N ALA A 75 10.37 0.49 -27.43
CA ALA A 75 11.83 0.33 -27.53
C ALA A 75 12.25 -0.69 -28.61
N VAL A 76 11.32 -1.56 -29.03
CA VAL A 76 11.54 -2.58 -30.07
C VAL A 76 11.24 -2.04 -31.49
N ARG A 77 10.56 -0.90 -31.61
CA ARG A 77 10.26 -0.20 -32.87
C ARG A 77 11.36 0.80 -33.22
#